data_AF-A0A2M7K6S1-F1
#
_entry.id   AF-A0A2M7K6S1-F1
#
_cell.length_a   1.000
_cell.length_b   1.000
_cell.length_c   1.000
_cell.angle_alpha   90.00
_cell.angle_beta   90.00
_cell.angle_gamma   90.00
#
_symmetry.space_group_name_H-M   'P 1'
#
loop_
_entity.id
_entity.type
_entity.pdbx_description
1 polymer ?
#
loop_
_entity_poly.entity_id
_entity_poly.type
_entity_poly.pdbx_seq_one_letter_code
_entity_poly.pdbx_strand_id
1 'polypeptide(L)'
;MEQKEINFSTTDYKSFWTKTIEISIIALIILVPIVFYPRCIDVFNPAKELTAELLVIIGLMFWELRMINKEEIKFISTPLNLPILSFIAICVLSLIWSNSFFVSLKELPLFLAGPLLYFIIVNNINSEKQINQILSVVLLIGSTFGIYGILQYNGIDF
;
A
#
# COMPACT_ATOMS: atom_id res chain seq x y z
N MET A 1 41.88 -13.02 23.46
CA MET A 1 41.10 -11.85 23.00
C MET A 1 40.13 -12.36 21.96
N GLU A 2 38.92 -12.74 22.38
CA GLU A 2 37.84 -13.13 21.46
C GLU A 2 37.39 -11.91 20.68
N GLN A 3 37.58 -11.95 19.36
CA GLN A 3 36.92 -11.01 18.46
C GLN A 3 35.44 -11.36 18.45
N LYS A 4 34.66 -10.57 19.17
CA LYS A 4 33.20 -10.54 19.09
C LYS A 4 32.85 -10.04 17.70
N GLU A 5 32.60 -10.95 16.76
CA GLU A 5 32.08 -10.60 15.43
C GLU A 5 30.79 -9.80 15.62
N ILE A 6 30.86 -8.56 15.19
CA ILE A 6 29.81 -7.56 15.32
C ILE A 6 28.71 -7.93 14.30
N ASN A 7 27.73 -8.73 14.74
CA ASN A 7 26.47 -9.05 14.03
C ASN A 7 25.54 -7.82 13.86
N PHE A 8 26.07 -6.61 13.63
CA PHE A 8 25.27 -5.39 13.49
C PHE A 8 24.64 -5.25 12.10
N SER A 9 25.30 -5.70 11.03
CA SER A 9 24.83 -5.38 9.67
C SER A 9 23.53 -6.09 9.32
N THR A 10 23.37 -7.37 9.72
CA THR A 10 22.29 -8.21 9.20
C THR A 10 20.92 -7.99 9.81
N THR A 11 20.92 -7.66 11.10
CA THR A 11 19.70 -7.41 11.85
C THR A 11 19.18 -5.99 11.61
N ASP A 12 20.09 -5.01 11.49
CA ASP A 12 19.74 -3.61 11.28
C ASP A 12 19.18 -3.36 9.87
N TYR A 13 19.74 -3.95 8.81
CA TYR A 13 19.15 -3.81 7.47
C TYR A 13 17.76 -4.44 7.41
N LYS A 14 17.55 -5.57 8.10
CA LYS A 14 16.26 -6.27 8.09
C LYS A 14 15.19 -5.42 8.76
N SER A 15 15.57 -4.75 9.85
CA SER A 15 14.74 -3.80 10.57
C SER A 15 14.39 -2.57 9.71
N PHE A 16 15.38 -1.99 9.01
CA PHE A 16 15.17 -0.79 8.19
C PHE A 16 14.12 -0.99 7.09
N TRP A 17 14.32 -1.96 6.19
CA TRP A 17 13.38 -2.17 5.06
C TRP A 17 11.96 -2.50 5.52
N THR A 18 11.85 -3.34 6.56
CA THR A 18 10.54 -3.71 7.11
C THR A 18 9.83 -2.49 7.68
N LYS A 19 10.57 -1.62 8.40
CA LYS A 19 10.04 -0.38 8.97
C LYS A 19 9.67 0.64 7.88
N THR A 20 10.45 0.76 6.82
CA THR A 20 10.14 1.64 5.69
C THR A 20 8.86 1.21 4.97
N ILE A 21 8.69 -0.09 4.74
CA ILE A 21 7.46 -0.64 4.12
C ILE A 21 6.25 -0.43 5.05
N GLU A 22 6.40 -0.67 6.35
CA GLU A 22 5.35 -0.38 7.33
C GLU A 22 4.95 1.11 7.34
N ILE A 23 5.93 2.02 7.31
CA ILE A 23 5.69 3.46 7.20
C ILE A 23 4.94 3.79 5.90
N SER A 24 5.26 3.15 4.77
CA SER A 24 4.54 3.37 3.51
C SER A 24 3.06 2.95 3.60
N ILE A 25 2.75 1.87 4.33
CA ILE A 25 1.38 1.41 4.59
C ILE A 25 0.64 2.38 5.53
N ILE A 26 1.31 2.85 6.58
CA ILE A 26 0.74 3.85 7.49
C ILE A 26 0.47 5.16 6.74
N ALA A 27 1.40 5.58 5.87
CA ALA A 27 1.24 6.76 5.03
C ALA A 27 0.05 6.61 4.07
N LEU A 28 -0.20 5.42 3.51
CA LEU A 28 -1.41 5.14 2.71
C LEU A 28 -2.68 5.41 3.52
N ILE A 29 -2.76 4.87 4.73
CA ILE A 29 -3.96 4.99 5.58
C ILE A 29 -4.25 6.46 5.96
N ILE A 30 -3.20 7.25 6.16
CA ILE A 30 -3.32 8.65 6.57
C ILE A 30 -3.54 9.58 5.37
N LEU A 31 -2.71 9.46 4.33
CA LEU A 31 -2.69 10.42 3.21
C LEU A 31 -3.88 10.25 2.27
N VAL A 32 -4.30 9.01 1.97
CA VAL A 32 -5.42 8.77 1.05
C VAL A 32 -6.71 9.48 1.48
N PRO A 33 -7.16 9.43 2.75
CA PRO A 33 -8.36 10.18 3.16
C PRO A 33 -8.13 11.69 3.27
N ILE A 34 -6.90 12.15 3.56
CA ILE A 34 -6.55 13.57 3.75
C ILE A 34 -6.39 14.31 2.42
N VAL A 35 -5.84 13.68 1.39
CA VAL A 35 -5.53 14.36 0.13
C VAL A 35 -6.81 14.80 -0.56
N PHE A 36 -6.86 16.10 -0.83
CA PHE A 36 -7.94 16.78 -1.53
C PHE A 36 -7.34 17.82 -2.47
N TYR A 37 -7.86 17.91 -3.70
CA TYR A 37 -7.39 18.88 -4.68
C TYR A 37 -8.55 19.64 -5.34
N PRO A 38 -8.82 20.90 -4.92
CA PRO A 38 -9.95 21.71 -5.39
C PRO A 38 -10.05 21.94 -6.90
N ARG A 39 -8.95 21.74 -7.64
CA ARG A 39 -8.83 22.09 -9.05
C ARG A 39 -9.04 20.89 -10.00
N CYS A 40 -9.30 19.70 -9.45
CA CYS A 40 -9.77 18.56 -10.24
C CYS A 40 -11.26 18.70 -10.57
N ILE A 41 -11.67 18.21 -11.76
CA ILE A 41 -13.09 18.18 -12.19
C ILE A 41 -13.92 17.38 -11.18
N ASP A 42 -13.44 16.18 -10.84
CA ASP A 42 -13.87 15.45 -9.66
C ASP A 42 -12.93 15.80 -8.51
N VAL A 43 -13.41 16.56 -7.54
CA VAL A 43 -12.54 17.23 -6.55
C VAL A 43 -11.86 16.25 -5.58
N PHE A 44 -12.46 15.07 -5.39
CA PHE A 44 -12.03 14.09 -4.38
C PHE A 44 -11.36 12.85 -4.99
N ASN A 45 -11.97 12.18 -5.96
CA ASN A 45 -11.55 10.84 -6.37
C ASN A 45 -10.16 10.77 -7.03
N PRO A 46 -9.85 11.59 -8.06
CA PRO A 46 -8.59 11.46 -8.81
C PRO A 46 -7.35 11.71 -7.96
N ALA A 47 -7.41 12.64 -7.01
CA ALA A 47 -6.29 12.96 -6.14
C ALA A 47 -6.01 11.81 -5.15
N LYS A 48 -7.06 11.15 -4.66
CA LYS A 48 -6.96 10.02 -3.73
C LYS A 48 -6.47 8.76 -4.42
N GLU A 49 -7.01 8.46 -5.60
CA GLU A 49 -6.59 7.35 -6.46
C GLU A 49 -5.10 7.46 -6.79
N LEU A 50 -4.67 8.62 -7.31
CA LEU A 50 -3.25 8.87 -7.62
C LEU A 50 -2.36 8.73 -6.38
N THR A 51 -2.79 9.24 -5.23
CA THR A 51 -2.02 9.12 -3.98
C THR A 51 -1.87 7.65 -3.56
N ALA A 52 -2.94 6.87 -3.67
CA ALA A 52 -2.92 5.45 -3.37
C ALA A 52 -1.98 4.69 -4.32
N GLU A 53 -2.11 4.92 -5.63
CA GLU A 53 -1.27 4.30 -6.66
C GLU A 53 0.22 4.60 -6.44
N LEU A 54 0.58 5.88 -6.24
CA LEU A 54 1.96 6.29 -6.03
C LEU A 54 2.57 5.64 -4.78
N LEU A 55 1.83 5.63 -3.67
CA LEU A 55 2.33 5.03 -2.43
C LEU A 55 2.43 3.51 -2.52
N VAL A 56 1.53 2.83 -3.24
CA VAL A 56 1.65 1.39 -3.51
C VAL A 56 2.88 1.11 -4.37
N ILE A 57 3.13 1.89 -5.43
CA ILE A 57 4.33 1.77 -6.27
C ILE A 57 5.60 1.98 -5.43
N ILE A 58 5.62 2.99 -4.56
CA ILE A 58 6.74 3.23 -3.63
C ILE A 58 6.94 2.03 -2.69
N GLY A 59 5.85 1.49 -2.12
CA GLY A 59 5.90 0.32 -1.26
C GLY A 59 6.42 -0.93 -1.98
N LEU A 60 6.00 -1.16 -3.22
CA LEU A 60 6.52 -2.22 -4.08
C LEU A 60 8.01 -2.04 -4.35
N MET A 61 8.44 -0.83 -4.71
CA MET A 61 9.84 -0.53 -4.98
C MET A 61 10.72 -0.85 -3.76
N PHE A 62 10.29 -0.46 -2.56
CA PHE A 62 11.02 -0.80 -1.33
C PHE A 62 11.02 -2.31 -1.04
N TRP A 63 9.94 -3.02 -1.35
CA TRP A 63 9.85 -4.46 -1.19
C TRP A 63 10.77 -5.21 -2.17
N GLU A 64 10.82 -4.80 -3.43
CA GLU A 64 11.71 -5.36 -4.45
C GLU A 64 13.19 -5.10 -4.13
N LEU A 65 13.53 -3.85 -3.78
CA LEU A 65 14.89 -3.49 -3.36
C LEU A 65 15.36 -4.31 -2.16
N ARG A 66 14.46 -4.58 -1.20
CA ARG A 66 14.74 -5.48 -0.07
C ARG A 66 15.03 -6.90 -0.53
N MET A 67 14.30 -7.44 -1.51
CA MET A 67 14.52 -8.80 -2.02
C MET A 67 15.86 -8.91 -2.75
N ILE A 68 16.20 -7.93 -3.60
CA ILE A 68 17.47 -7.87 -4.32
C ILE A 68 18.66 -7.80 -3.34
N ASN A 69 18.58 -6.92 -2.34
CA ASN A 69 19.67 -6.73 -1.37
C ASN A 69 19.89 -7.95 -0.46
N LYS A 70 18.89 -8.80 -0.27
CA LYS A 70 19.01 -10.03 0.53
C LYS A 70 19.39 -11.26 -0.29
N GLU A 71 19.39 -11.16 -1.61
CA GLU A 71 19.55 -12.29 -2.55
C GLU A 71 18.59 -13.47 -2.28
N GLU A 72 17.53 -13.24 -1.51
CA GLU A 72 16.56 -14.23 -1.09
C GLU A 72 15.15 -13.77 -1.48
N ILE A 73 14.57 -14.46 -2.47
CA ILE A 73 13.17 -14.29 -2.83
C ILE A 73 12.33 -15.08 -1.82
N LYS A 74 11.91 -14.41 -0.74
CA LYS A 74 10.98 -14.96 0.25
C LYS A 74 9.57 -14.49 -0.08
N PHE A 75 8.80 -15.38 -0.67
CA PHE A 75 7.39 -15.18 -0.97
C PHE A 75 6.53 -16.09 -0.09
N ILE A 76 5.57 -15.52 0.62
CA ILE A 76 4.67 -16.26 1.49
C ILE A 76 3.53 -16.81 0.62
N SER A 77 3.55 -18.14 0.44
CA SER A 77 2.49 -18.84 -0.28
C SER A 77 1.23 -18.92 0.58
N THR A 78 0.19 -18.20 0.18
CA THR A 78 -1.14 -18.32 0.77
C THR A 78 -2.13 -18.81 -0.30
N PRO A 79 -3.21 -19.51 0.08
CA PRO A 79 -4.24 -19.94 -0.87
C PRO A 79 -4.91 -18.75 -1.58
N LEU A 80 -4.86 -17.56 -0.99
CA LEU A 80 -5.42 -16.33 -1.56
C LEU A 80 -4.52 -15.70 -2.65
N ASN A 81 -3.25 -16.13 -2.76
CA ASN A 81 -2.38 -15.66 -3.82
C ASN A 81 -2.90 -16.06 -5.20
N LEU A 82 -3.48 -17.26 -5.35
CA LEU A 82 -3.99 -17.76 -6.62
C LEU A 82 -5.17 -16.95 -7.18
N PRO A 83 -6.25 -16.67 -6.42
CA PRO A 83 -7.34 -15.82 -6.93
C PRO A 83 -6.87 -14.40 -7.22
N ILE A 84 -5.95 -13.84 -6.42
CA ILE A 84 -5.42 -12.49 -6.65
C ILE A 84 -4.55 -12.43 -7.92
N LEU A 85 -3.67 -13.41 -8.13
CA LEU A 85 -2.90 -13.53 -9.37
C LEU A 85 -3.80 -13.75 -10.59
N SER A 86 -4.84 -14.56 -10.44
CA SER A 86 -5.84 -14.76 -11.50
C SER A 86 -6.56 -13.47 -11.85
N PHE A 87 -6.92 -12.66 -10.85
CA PHE A 87 -7.51 -11.34 -11.06
C PHE A 87 -6.55 -10.41 -11.81
N ILE A 88 -5.28 -10.32 -11.40
CA ILE A 88 -4.25 -9.53 -12.11
C ILE A 88 -4.13 -10.00 -13.57
N ALA A 89 -4.07 -11.31 -13.80
CA ALA A 89 -3.97 -11.87 -15.14
C ALA A 89 -5.18 -11.50 -16.01
N ILE A 90 -6.40 -11.59 -15.45
CA ILE A 90 -7.63 -11.18 -16.15
C ILE A 90 -7.61 -9.68 -16.48
N CYS A 91 -7.18 -8.82 -15.54
CA CYS A 91 -7.04 -7.38 -15.79
C CYS A 91 -6.08 -7.08 -16.95
N VAL A 92 -4.93 -7.76 -16.99
CA VAL A 92 -3.94 -7.58 -18.07
C VAL A 92 -4.47 -8.13 -19.40
N LEU A 93 -5.11 -9.30 -19.41
CA LEU A 93 -5.69 -9.89 -20.62
C LEU A 93 -6.86 -9.04 -21.17
N SER A 94 -7.61 -8.39 -20.28
CA SER A 94 -8.70 -7.47 -20.64
C SER A 94 -8.23 -6.31 -21.53
N LEU A 95 -6.96 -5.89 -21.42
CA LEU A 95 -6.40 -4.84 -22.28
C LEU A 95 -6.44 -5.20 -23.77
N ILE A 96 -6.29 -6.49 -24.10
CA ILE A 96 -6.27 -6.99 -25.49
C ILE A 96 -7.67 -6.95 -26.10
N TRP A 97 -8.70 -7.17 -25.28
CA TRP A 97 -10.11 -7.20 -25.69
C TRP A 97 -10.85 -5.87 -25.52
N SER A 98 -10.17 -4.84 -25.02
CA SER A 98 -10.81 -3.56 -24.77
C SER A 98 -11.14 -2.81 -26.06
N ASN A 99 -12.35 -2.25 -26.12
CA ASN A 99 -12.77 -1.33 -27.17
C ASN A 99 -11.93 -0.03 -27.19
N SER A 100 -11.35 0.36 -26.05
CA SER A 100 -10.50 1.54 -25.92
C SER A 100 -9.27 1.21 -25.08
N PHE A 101 -8.20 0.82 -25.78
CA PHE A 101 -6.94 0.45 -25.16
C PHE A 101 -6.40 1.52 -24.20
N PHE A 102 -6.40 2.79 -24.62
CA PHE A 102 -5.87 3.89 -23.80
C PHE A 102 -6.66 4.12 -22.51
N VAL A 103 -7.98 3.97 -22.56
CA VAL A 103 -8.82 4.11 -21.36
C VAL A 103 -8.54 2.93 -20.42
N SER A 104 -8.52 1.70 -20.92
CA SER A 104 -8.22 0.54 -20.10
C SER A 104 -6.81 0.55 -19.51
N LEU A 105 -5.82 1.04 -20.27
CA LEU A 105 -4.46 1.19 -19.78
C LEU A 105 -4.38 2.24 -18.65
N LYS A 106 -5.15 3.33 -18.76
CA LYS A 106 -5.20 4.38 -17.74
C LYS A 106 -5.81 3.87 -16.43
N GLU A 107 -6.84 3.03 -16.49
CA GLU A 107 -7.54 2.50 -15.31
C GLU A 107 -6.80 1.31 -14.67
N LEU A 108 -5.87 0.67 -15.39
CA LEU A 108 -5.16 -0.52 -14.93
C LEU A 108 -4.41 -0.32 -13.58
N PRO A 109 -3.65 0.78 -13.36
CA PRO A 109 -2.96 1.01 -12.09
C PRO A 109 -3.90 0.99 -10.89
N LEU A 110 -5.08 1.59 -11.00
CA LEU A 110 -6.11 1.59 -9.95
C LEU A 110 -6.57 0.18 -9.62
N PHE A 111 -6.86 -0.65 -10.64
CA PHE A 111 -7.25 -2.05 -10.45
C PHE A 111 -6.13 -2.91 -9.86
N LEU A 112 -4.87 -2.59 -10.18
CA LEU A 112 -3.71 -3.32 -9.67
C LEU A 112 -3.26 -2.86 -8.28
N ALA A 113 -3.57 -1.62 -7.86
CA ALA A 113 -3.13 -1.06 -6.59
C ALA A 113 -3.54 -1.92 -5.38
N GLY A 114 -4.78 -2.42 -5.36
CA GLY A 114 -5.28 -3.31 -4.31
C GLY A 114 -4.54 -4.66 -4.25
N PRO A 115 -4.52 -5.46 -5.34
CA PRO A 115 -3.75 -6.70 -5.43
C PRO A 115 -2.26 -6.55 -5.07
N LEU A 116 -1.62 -5.46 -5.51
CA LEU A 116 -0.23 -5.19 -5.22
C LEU A 116 -0.01 -4.85 -3.74
N LEU A 117 -0.88 -4.03 -3.16
CA LEU A 117 -0.88 -3.72 -1.73
C LEU A 117 -1.03 -4.98 -0.88
N TYR A 118 -1.89 -5.92 -1.31
CA TYR A 118 -2.03 -7.21 -0.65
C TYR A 118 -0.69 -7.96 -0.57
N PHE A 119 0.06 -8.05 -1.67
CA PHE A 119 1.36 -8.73 -1.66
C PHE A 119 2.38 -8.01 -0.79
N ILE A 120 2.38 -6.67 -0.78
CA ILE A 120 3.23 -5.89 0.13
C ILE A 120 2.92 -6.27 1.58
N ILE A 121 1.63 -6.28 1.97
CA ILE A 121 1.23 -6.53 3.35
C ILE A 121 1.58 -7.96 3.76
N VAL A 122 1.10 -8.97 3.01
CA VAL A 122 1.27 -10.38 3.38
C VAL A 122 2.74 -10.77 3.48
N ASN A 123 3.61 -10.23 2.63
CA ASN A 123 5.03 -10.61 2.65
C ASN A 123 5.89 -9.82 3.67
N ASN A 124 5.40 -8.68 4.19
CA ASN A 124 6.20 -7.80 5.04
C ASN A 124 5.66 -7.64 6.47
N ILE A 125 4.35 -7.82 6.70
CA ILE A 125 3.72 -7.65 8.01
C ILE A 125 3.55 -9.01 8.67
N ASN A 126 4.43 -9.31 9.61
CA ASN A 126 4.50 -10.63 10.26
C ASN A 126 4.40 -10.58 11.79
N SER A 127 4.32 -9.38 12.38
CA SER A 127 4.28 -9.23 13.84
C SER A 127 2.97 -8.64 14.33
N GLU A 128 2.46 -9.15 15.45
CA GLU A 128 1.25 -8.63 16.09
C GLU A 128 1.35 -7.14 16.43
N LYS A 129 2.56 -6.67 16.79
CA LYS A 129 2.81 -5.26 17.05
C LYS A 129 2.50 -4.39 15.83
N GLN A 130 2.97 -4.79 14.64
CA GLN A 130 2.70 -4.06 13.40
C GLN A 130 1.22 -4.06 13.04
N ILE A 131 0.56 -5.21 13.18
CA ILE A 131 -0.88 -5.34 12.95
C ILE A 131 -1.64 -4.40 13.89
N ASN A 132 -1.31 -4.41 15.18
CA ASN A 132 -1.94 -3.54 16.17
C ASN A 132 -1.69 -2.06 15.88
N GLN A 133 -0.49 -1.69 15.42
CA GLN A 133 -0.18 -0.32 15.01
C GLN A 133 -1.01 0.11 13.79
N ILE A 134 -1.07 -0.71 12.75
CA ILE A 134 -1.88 -0.46 11.55
C ILE A 134 -3.36 -0.32 11.93
N LEU A 135 -3.90 -1.26 12.71
CA LEU A 135 -5.29 -1.20 13.19
C LEU A 135 -5.56 0.05 14.02
N SER A 136 -4.65 0.43 14.92
CA SER A 136 -4.80 1.65 15.72
C SER A 136 -4.86 2.90 14.85
N VAL A 137 -4.02 2.98 13.82
CA VAL A 137 -4.02 4.11 12.87
C VAL A 137 -5.32 4.13 12.06
N VAL A 138 -5.78 2.98 11.55
CA VAL A 138 -7.05 2.87 10.82
C VAL A 138 -8.22 3.34 11.69
N LEU A 139 -8.28 2.89 12.94
CA LEU A 139 -9.33 3.28 13.88
C LEU A 139 -9.28 4.78 14.21
N LEU A 140 -8.09 5.33 14.44
CA LEU A 140 -7.92 6.74 14.75
C LEU A 140 -8.36 7.62 13.58
N ILE A 141 -7.80 7.38 12.39
CA ILE A 141 -8.10 8.14 11.18
C ILE A 141 -9.58 7.98 10.80
N GLY A 142 -10.08 6.74 10.79
CA GLY A 142 -11.49 6.46 10.50
C GLY A 142 -12.45 7.15 11.48
N SER A 143 -12.10 7.18 12.77
CA SER A 143 -12.90 7.87 13.79
C SER A 143 -12.85 9.39 13.62
N THR A 144 -11.68 9.97 13.35
CA THR A 144 -11.53 11.41 13.09
C THR A 144 -12.35 11.84 11.87
N PHE A 145 -12.23 11.13 10.76
CA PHE A 145 -13.01 11.42 9.55
C PHE A 145 -14.50 11.12 9.72
N GLY A 146 -14.86 10.11 10.52
CA GLY A 146 -16.25 9.83 10.86
C GLY A 146 -16.89 10.96 11.67
N ILE A 147 -16.19 11.48 12.69
CA ILE A 147 -16.65 12.65 13.46
C ILE A 147 -16.77 13.87 12.54
N TYR A 148 -15.78 14.11 11.69
CA TYR A 148 -15.83 15.20 10.71
C TYR A 148 -17.05 15.07 9.79
N GLY A 149 -17.34 13.87 9.25
CA GLY A 149 -18.51 13.64 8.42
C GLY A 149 -19.85 13.88 9.14
N ILE A 150 -19.93 13.55 10.44
CA ILE A 150 -21.12 13.86 11.25
C ILE A 150 -21.27 15.37 11.48
N LEU A 151 -20.18 16.10 11.73
CA LEU A 151 -20.20 17.55 11.88
C LEU A 151 -20.62 18.23 10.59
N GLN A 152 -20.07 17.78 9.46
CA GLN A 152 -20.43 18.26 8.13
C GLN A 152 -21.92 18.01 7.81
N TYR A 153 -22.46 16.83 8.16
CA TYR A 153 -23.89 16.55 8.00
C TYR A 153 -24.78 17.51 8.79
N ASN A 154 -24.33 17.98 9.96
CA ASN A 154 -25.03 18.97 10.77
C ASN A 154 -24.83 20.43 10.32
N GLY A 155 -24.17 20.65 9.17
CA GLY A 155 -23.93 21.99 8.61
C GLY A 155 -22.77 22.74 9.27
N ILE A 156 -21.93 22.06 10.06
CA ILE A 156 -20.68 22.62 10.58
C ILE A 156 -19.58 22.27 9.58
N ASP A 157 -19.37 23.15 8.60
CA ASP A 157 -18.23 23.08 7.67
C ASP A 157 -17.15 24.09 8.12
N PHE A 158 -15.89 23.64 8.15
CA PHE A 158 -14.69 24.43 8.49
C PHE A 158 -13.86 24.71 7.25
#